data_AF-A0A1A0KS41-F1
#
_entry.id   AF-A0A1A0KS41-F1
#
_cell.length_a   1.000
_cell.length_b   1.000
_cell.length_c   1.000
_cell.angle_alpha   90.00
_cell.angle_beta   90.00
_cell.angle_gamma   90.00
#
_symmetry.space_group_name_H-M   'P 1'
#
loop_
_entity.id
_entity.type
_entity.pdbx_description
1 polymer ?
#
loop_
_entity_poly.entity_id
_entity_poly.type
_entity_poly.pdbx_seq_one_letter_code
_entity_poly.pdbx_strand_id
1 'polypeptide(L)' 'MKVFGYKPSQIRKFVVAVLGAVVLILTQILTTGADVIPASWGAWISTVVAVATAAGVYLARNASMIDSLDE' A
#
# COMPACT_ATOMS: atom_id res chain seq x y z
N MET A 1 -15.51 4.02 -17.29
CA MET A 1 -14.25 4.13 -18.12
C MET A 1 -13.28 2.95 -17.89
N LYS A 2 -12.34 2.64 -18.81
CA LYS A 2 -11.29 1.61 -18.62
C LYS A 2 -9.89 2.20 -18.70
N VAL A 3 -9.01 1.79 -17.80
CA VAL A 3 -7.58 2.16 -17.78
C VAL A 3 -6.78 0.86 -17.91
N PHE A 4 -5.94 0.76 -18.94
CA PHE A 4 -5.22 -0.49 -19.29
C PHE A 4 -6.12 -1.75 -19.38
N GLY A 5 -7.38 -1.58 -19.79
CA GLY A 5 -8.35 -2.68 -19.90
C GLY A 5 -9.10 -3.02 -18.60
N TYR A 6 -8.71 -2.44 -17.46
CA TYR A 6 -9.33 -2.65 -16.16
C TYR A 6 -10.24 -1.48 -15.75
N LYS A 7 -11.23 -1.78 -14.92
CA LYS A 7 -12.03 -0.74 -14.26
C LYS A 7 -11.19 0.01 -13.23
N PRO A 8 -11.33 1.34 -13.06
CA PRO A 8 -10.68 2.10 -12.00
C PRO A 8 -10.81 1.45 -10.61
N SER A 9 -11.98 0.89 -10.27
CA SER A 9 -12.19 0.17 -9.01
C SER A 9 -11.30 -1.07 -8.86
N GLN A 10 -11.03 -1.80 -9.95
CA GLN A 10 -10.18 -2.99 -9.94
C GLN A 10 -8.72 -2.60 -9.69
N ILE A 11 -8.25 -1.52 -10.33
CA ILE A 11 -6.90 -0.99 -10.13
C ILE A 11 -6.72 -0.54 -8.68
N ARG A 12 -7.67 0.22 -8.15
CA ARG A 12 -7.66 0.67 -6.74
C ARG A 12 -7.56 -0.51 -5.78
N LYS A 13 -8.43 -1.53 -5.96
CA LYS A 13 -8.45 -2.72 -5.10
C LYS A 13 -7.11 -3.47 -5.16
N PHE A 14 -6.53 -3.60 -6.36
CA PHE A 14 -5.21 -4.20 -6.52
C PHE A 14 -4.12 -3.40 -5.80
N VAL A 15 -4.08 -2.07 -5.98
CA VAL A 15 -3.10 -1.20 -5.32
C VAL A 15 -3.23 -1.28 -3.81
N VAL A 16 -4.44 -1.21 -3.26
CA VAL A 16 -4.67 -1.34 -1.80
C VAL A 16 -4.19 -2.69 -1.27
N ALA A 17 -4.44 -3.78 -2.01
CA ALA A 17 -3.96 -5.11 -1.62
C ALA A 17 -2.42 -5.19 -1.63
N VAL A 18 -1.76 -4.64 -2.66
CA VAL A 18 -0.29 -4.57 -2.74
C VAL A 18 0.29 -3.73 -1.60
N LEU A 19 -0.29 -2.56 -1.30
CA LEU A 19 0.15 -1.72 -0.19
C LEU A 19 0.00 -2.45 1.15
N GLY A 20 -1.09 -3.18 1.36
CA GLY A 20 -1.28 -4.01 2.55
C GLY A 20 -0.21 -5.11 2.67
N ALA A 21 0.10 -5.80 1.57
CA ALA A 21 1.15 -6.81 1.55
C ALA A 21 2.55 -6.22 1.84
N VAL A 22 2.87 -5.06 1.26
CA VAL A 22 4.13 -4.35 1.52
C VAL A 22 4.24 -3.97 2.99
N VAL A 23 3.18 -3.40 3.58
CA VAL A 23 3.16 -3.05 5.01
C VAL A 23 3.41 -4.28 5.88
N LEU A 24 2.76 -5.41 5.60
CA LEU A 24 2.97 -6.66 6.34
C LEU A 24 4.40 -7.16 6.24
N ILE A 25 4.97 -7.22 5.02
CA ILE A 25 6.33 -7.70 4.80
C ILE A 25 7.34 -6.81 5.53
N LEU A 26 7.23 -5.49 5.39
CA LEU A 26 8.15 -4.54 6.02
C LEU A 26 8.05 -4.56 7.55
N THR A 27 6.83 -4.72 8.08
CA THR A 27 6.62 -4.87 9.53
C THR A 27 7.25 -6.17 10.04
N GLN A 28 7.12 -7.26 9.29
CA GLN A 28 7.77 -8.53 9.62
C GLN A 28 9.29 -8.40 9.60
N ILE A 29 9.85 -7.76 8.57
CA ILE A 29 11.28 -7.47 8.44
C ILE A 29 11.79 -6.67 9.65
N LEU A 30 11.07 -5.61 10.07
CA LEU A 30 11.44 -4.85 11.27
C LEU A 30 11.36 -5.68 12.55
N THR A 31 10.40 -6.59 12.66
CA THR A 31 10.17 -7.39 13.87
C THR A 31 11.17 -8.55 14.00
N THR A 32 11.47 -9.26 12.91
CA THR A 32 12.29 -10.48 12.94
C THR A 32 13.69 -10.30 12.39
N GLY A 33 13.94 -9.22 11.64
CA GLY A 33 15.21 -8.95 10.97
C GLY A 33 16.08 -7.91 11.69
N ALA A 34 15.70 -7.43 12.87
CA ALA A 34 16.40 -6.35 13.57
C ALA A 34 17.90 -6.62 13.78
N ASP A 35 18.31 -7.89 13.92
CA ASP A 35 19.71 -8.29 14.10
C ASP A 35 20.51 -8.33 12.78
N VAL A 36 19.81 -8.28 11.64
CA VAL A 36 20.38 -8.47 10.30
C VAL A 36 20.33 -7.19 9.46
N ILE A 37 19.49 -6.23 9.86
CA ILE A 37 19.24 -5.00 9.12
C ILE A 37 20.11 -3.87 9.70
N PRO A 38 20.87 -3.15 8.86
CA PRO A 38 21.60 -1.97 9.32
C PRO A 38 20.65 -0.95 9.96
N ALA A 39 21.06 -0.36 11.10
CA ALA A 39 20.22 0.59 11.84
C ALA A 39 19.71 1.77 10.98
N SER A 40 20.49 2.18 9.96
CA SER A 40 20.10 3.23 9.02
C SER A 40 18.89 2.86 8.14
N TRP A 41 18.61 1.57 7.92
CA TRP A 41 17.49 1.10 7.10
C TRP A 41 16.18 1.07 7.86
N GLY A 42 16.20 0.90 9.19
CA GLY A 42 14.99 0.84 10.01
C GLY A 42 14.12 2.09 9.91
N ALA A 43 14.76 3.27 9.87
CA ALA A 43 14.07 4.55 9.67
C ALA A 43 13.39 4.61 8.29
N TRP A 44 14.09 4.23 7.22
CA TRP A 44 13.54 4.21 5.86
C TRP A 44 12.40 3.22 5.70
N ILE A 45 12.53 2.01 6.25
CA ILE A 45 11.46 1.00 6.22
C ILE A 45 10.22 1.54 6.94
N SER A 46 10.39 2.17 8.10
CA SER A 46 9.28 2.78 8.85
C SER A 46 8.60 3.90 8.06
N THR A 47 9.37 4.74 7.35
CA THR A 47 8.81 5.75 6.44
C THR A 47 8.00 5.12 5.31
N VAL A 48 8.50 4.05 4.68
CA VAL A 48 7.77 3.35 3.61
C VAL A 48 6.46 2.76 4.14
N VAL A 49 6.48 2.15 5.32
CA VAL A 49 5.27 1.64 5.99
C VAL A 49 4.26 2.77 6.23
N ALA A 50 4.71 3.93 6.72
CA ALA A 50 3.84 5.08 6.98
C ALA A 50 3.20 5.61 5.68
N VAL A 51 3.99 5.77 4.61
CA VAL A 51 3.49 6.24 3.30
C VAL A 51 2.52 5.23 2.70
N ALA A 52 2.86 3.94 2.70
CA ALA A 52 2.00 2.89 2.18
C ALA A 52 0.67 2.80 2.94
N THR A 53 0.71 2.96 4.26
CA THR A 53 -0.49 3.01 5.11
C THR A 53 -1.34 4.23 4.77
N ALA A 54 -0.74 5.42 4.67
CA ALA A 54 -1.46 6.65 4.31
C ALA A 54 -2.12 6.55 2.92
N ALA A 55 -1.38 6.06 1.93
CA ALA A 55 -1.90 5.83 0.58
C ALA A 55 -3.03 4.79 0.57
N GLY A 56 -2.88 3.69 1.32
CA GLY A 56 -3.91 2.67 1.46
C GLY A 56 -5.19 3.22 2.08
N VAL A 57 -5.08 4.00 3.16
CA VAL A 57 -6.23 4.66 3.81
C VAL A 57 -6.90 5.65 2.87
N TYR A 58 -6.12 6.48 2.17
CA TYR A 58 -6.66 7.43 1.19
C TYR A 58 -7.46 6.71 0.09
N LEU A 59 -6.89 5.68 -0.53
CA LEU A 59 -7.55 4.91 -1.58
C LEU A 59 -8.78 4.14 -1.05
N ALA A 60 -8.74 3.66 0.19
CA ALA A 60 -9.88 2.98 0.80
C ALA A 60 -11.03 3.96 1.12
N ARG A 61 -10.74 5.14 1.67
CA ARG A 61 -11.74 6.16 2.04
C ARG A 61 -12.41 6.79 0.83
N ASN A 62 -11.70 6.87 -0.30
CA ASN A 62 -12.21 7.42 -1.55
C ASN A 62 -12.84 6.36 -2.49
N ALA A 63 -13.15 5.16 -1.97
CA ALA A 63 -13.66 4.06 -2.79
C ALA A 63 -14.93 4.42 -3.58
N SER A 64 -15.90 5.08 -2.96
CA SER A 64 -17.16 5.44 -3.65
C SER A 64 -16.94 6.38 -4.83
N MET A 65 -16.07 7.39 -4.67
CA MET A 65 -15.72 8.35 -5.73
C MET A 65 -14.95 7.67 -6.88
N ILE A 66 -14.05 6.74 -6.56
CA ILE A 66 -13.24 6.06 -7.57
C ILE A 66 -14.07 5.01 -8.31
N ASP A 67 -14.90 4.26 -7.57
CA ASP A 67 -15.71 3.19 -8.11
C ASP A 67 -16.88 3.75 -8.96
N SER A 68 -17.31 5.01 -8.76
CA SER A 68 -18.28 5.67 -9.64
C SER A 68 -17.72 6.01 -11.03
N LEU A 69 -16.39 5.98 -11.22
CA LEU A 69 -15.76 6.15 -12.55
C LEU A 69 -15.81 4.87 -13.41
N ASP A 70 -16.33 3.77 -12.85
CA ASP A 70 -16.55 2.53 -13.56
C ASP A 70 -17.73 2.61 -14.54
N GLU A 71 -18.67 3.54 -14.30
CA GLU A 71 -19.75 3.92 -15.22
C GLU A 71 -19.20 4.40 -16.59
#